data_AF-A0A1B1S822-F1
#
_entry.id   AF-A0A1B1S822-F1
#
_cell.length_a   1.000
_cell.length_b   1.000
_cell.length_c   1.000
_cell.angle_alpha   90.00
_cell.angle_beta   90.00
_cell.angle_gamma   90.00
#
_symmetry.space_group_name_H-M   'P 1'
#
loop_
_entity.id
_entity.type
_entity.pdbx_description
1 polymer ?
#
loop_
_entity_poly.entity_id
_entity_poly.type
_entity_poly.pdbx_seq_one_letter_code
_entity_poly.pdbx_strand_id
1 'polypeptide(L)'
;MIPVSTVWWIVVISVLATFIISWFLFHHLWFKKTSYPKFCKRIENAIEFLGYWLQRLWYAILFVGSSIYLFIHFEECRDLTFTPKFNGFNVIFVFWLILLILPLFEKFEGFGVNLKLNRQNKISTDAASKAMDSTDIMSVEELDQMHREGGNNE
;
A
#
# COMPACT_ATOMS: atom_id res chain seq x y z
N MET A 1 -48.12 -10.85 -47.88
CA MET A 1 -46.89 -10.52 -48.64
C MET A 1 -46.17 -9.43 -47.89
N ILE A 2 -44.92 -9.68 -47.45
CA ILE A 2 -44.12 -8.66 -46.77
C ILE A 2 -43.63 -7.68 -47.85
N PRO A 3 -43.71 -6.36 -47.64
CA PRO A 3 -43.21 -5.38 -48.60
C PRO A 3 -41.72 -5.61 -48.85
N VAL A 4 -41.28 -5.53 -50.10
CA VAL A 4 -39.87 -5.68 -50.48
C VAL A 4 -38.98 -4.68 -49.73
N SER A 5 -39.49 -3.48 -49.44
CA SER A 5 -38.79 -2.48 -48.62
C SER A 5 -38.51 -2.94 -47.19
N THR A 6 -39.42 -3.70 -46.57
CA THR A 6 -39.25 -4.23 -45.21
C THR A 6 -38.13 -5.26 -45.14
N VAL A 7 -37.93 -6.04 -46.20
CA VAL A 7 -36.85 -7.04 -46.29
C VAL A 7 -35.48 -6.37 -46.28
N TRP A 8 -35.31 -5.27 -47.01
CA TRP A 8 -34.04 -4.52 -47.03
C TRP A 8 -33.71 -3.90 -45.68
N TRP A 9 -34.70 -3.35 -44.96
CA TRP A 9 -34.49 -2.83 -43.61
C TRP A 9 -34.04 -3.90 -42.60
N ILE A 10 -34.61 -5.11 -42.69
CA ILE A 10 -34.21 -6.24 -41.83
C ILE A 10 -32.75 -6.62 -42.07
N VAL A 11 -32.32 -6.66 -43.33
CA VAL A 11 -30.92 -6.94 -43.70
C VAL A 11 -29.98 -5.88 -43.15
N VAL A 12 -30.32 -4.60 -43.31
CA VAL A 12 -29.51 -3.47 -42.80
C VAL A 12 -29.38 -3.54 -41.28
N ILE A 13 -30.47 -3.80 -40.55
CA ILE A 13 -30.46 -3.92 -39.09
C ILE A 13 -29.62 -5.12 -38.65
N SER A 14 -29.71 -6.26 -39.34
CA SER A 14 -28.91 -7.45 -39.03
C SER A 14 -27.41 -7.19 -39.19
N VAL A 15 -27.01 -6.52 -40.27
CA VAL A 15 -25.61 -6.14 -40.51
C VAL A 15 -25.14 -5.18 -39.41
N LEU A 16 -25.91 -4.14 -39.08
CA LEU A 16 -25.54 -3.20 -38.01
C LEU A 16 -25.41 -3.88 -36.66
N ALA A 17 -26.34 -4.78 -36.31
CA ALA A 17 -26.28 -5.53 -35.05
C ALA A 17 -25.00 -6.37 -34.96
N THR A 18 -24.61 -7.07 -36.02
CA THR A 18 -23.37 -7.87 -36.02
C THR A 18 -22.12 -7.00 -35.89
N PHE A 19 -22.08 -5.82 -36.52
CA PHE A 19 -20.97 -4.89 -36.36
C PHE A 19 -20.87 -4.34 -34.94
N ILE A 20 -22.00 -4.00 -34.32
CA ILE A 20 -22.03 -3.51 -32.93
C ILE A 20 -21.57 -4.60 -31.96
N ILE A 21 -22.05 -5.83 -32.12
CA ILE A 21 -21.67 -6.96 -31.27
C ILE A 21 -20.18 -7.27 -31.45
N SER A 22 -19.69 -7.27 -32.70
CA SER A 22 -18.27 -7.52 -33.00
C SER A 22 -17.36 -6.41 -32.46
N TRP A 23 -17.76 -5.14 -32.58
CA TRP A 23 -17.06 -4.00 -31.97
C TRP A 23 -17.02 -4.10 -30.44
N PHE A 24 -18.16 -4.46 -29.83
CA PHE A 24 -18.27 -4.60 -28.38
C PHE A 24 -17.38 -5.74 -27.86
N LEU A 25 -17.39 -6.89 -28.53
CA LEU A 25 -16.52 -8.02 -28.20
C LEU A 25 -15.04 -7.67 -28.39
N PHE A 26 -14.70 -6.97 -29.48
CA PHE A 26 -13.33 -6.53 -29.74
C PHE A 26 -12.84 -5.56 -28.67
N HIS A 27 -13.63 -4.55 -28.32
CA HIS A 27 -13.29 -3.60 -27.27
C HIS A 27 -13.19 -4.28 -25.90
N HIS A 28 -14.11 -5.20 -25.57
CA HIS A 28 -14.06 -5.97 -24.34
C HIS A 28 -12.83 -6.88 -24.25
N LEU A 29 -12.47 -7.58 -25.34
CA LEU A 29 -11.28 -8.43 -25.41
C LEU A 29 -9.98 -7.60 -25.39
N TRP A 30 -9.96 -6.46 -26.09
CA TRP A 30 -8.84 -5.52 -26.08
C TRP A 30 -8.63 -4.95 -24.68
N PHE A 31 -9.70 -4.49 -24.03
CA PHE A 31 -9.67 -3.99 -22.65
C PHE A 31 -9.21 -5.07 -21.68
N LYS A 32 -9.64 -6.32 -21.87
CA LYS A 32 -9.18 -7.48 -21.10
C LYS A 32 -7.67 -7.72 -21.24
N LYS A 33 -7.12 -7.55 -22.44
CA LYS A 33 -5.70 -7.78 -22.70
C LYS A 33 -4.80 -6.63 -22.22
N THR A 34 -5.25 -5.38 -22.36
CA THR A 34 -4.39 -4.21 -22.08
C THR A 34 -4.59 -3.59 -20.71
N SER A 35 -5.83 -3.54 -20.21
CA SER A 35 -6.17 -2.81 -18.97
C SER A 35 -6.14 -3.68 -17.73
N TYR A 36 -6.54 -4.96 -17.80
CA TYR A 36 -6.58 -5.84 -16.62
C TYR A 36 -5.24 -6.01 -15.91
N PRO A 37 -4.11 -6.32 -16.58
CA PRO A 37 -2.86 -6.56 -15.85
C PRO A 37 -2.34 -5.28 -15.16
N LYS A 38 -2.53 -4.11 -15.79
CA LYS A 38 -2.16 -2.82 -15.19
C LYS A 38 -3.08 -2.42 -14.03
N PHE A 39 -4.38 -2.71 -14.16
CA PHE A 39 -5.37 -2.39 -13.13
C PHE A 39 -5.26 -3.33 -11.93
N CYS A 40 -5.10 -4.63 -12.15
CA CYS A 40 -4.85 -5.61 -11.08
C CYS A 40 -3.58 -5.26 -10.30
N LYS A 41 -2.48 -4.92 -10.98
CA LYS A 41 -1.24 -4.50 -10.30
C LYS A 41 -1.40 -3.20 -9.50
N ARG A 42 -2.21 -2.26 -10.00
CA ARG A 42 -2.54 -1.03 -9.24
C ARG A 42 -3.39 -1.31 -8.01
N ILE A 43 -4.36 -2.23 -8.13
CA ILE A 43 -5.20 -2.66 -7.02
C ILE A 43 -4.39 -3.44 -5.98
N GLU A 44 -3.52 -4.34 -6.41
CA GLU A 44 -2.65 -5.11 -5.52
C GLU A 44 -1.77 -4.19 -4.68
N ASN A 45 -1.07 -3.26 -5.32
CA ASN A 45 -0.29 -2.24 -4.61
C ASN A 45 -1.17 -1.37 -3.69
N ALA A 46 -2.40 -1.06 -4.09
CA ALA A 46 -3.33 -0.30 -3.27
C ALA A 46 -3.82 -1.11 -2.07
N ILE A 47 -4.09 -2.41 -2.21
CA ILE A 47 -4.50 -3.31 -1.13
C ILE A 47 -3.37 -3.50 -0.13
N GLU A 48 -2.13 -3.71 -0.60
CA GLU A 48 -0.96 -3.79 0.28
C GLU A 48 -0.75 -2.48 1.05
N PHE A 49 -0.86 -1.34 0.36
CA PHE A 49 -0.78 -0.02 0.98
C PHE A 49 -1.91 0.19 2.01
N LEU A 50 -3.14 -0.17 1.65
CA LEU A 50 -4.31 -0.02 2.53
C LEU A 50 -4.21 -0.97 3.73
N GLY A 51 -3.71 -2.19 3.56
CA GLY A 51 -3.50 -3.15 4.64
C GLY A 51 -2.46 -2.64 5.65
N TYR A 52 -1.32 -2.15 5.16
CA TYR A 52 -0.30 -1.54 6.02
C TYR A 52 -0.83 -0.29 6.74
N TRP A 53 -1.57 0.57 6.02
CA TRP A 53 -2.13 1.78 6.59
C TRP A 53 -3.25 1.47 7.60
N LEU A 54 -4.09 0.48 7.32
CA LEU A 54 -5.17 0.02 8.19
C LEU A 54 -4.61 -0.63 9.45
N GLN A 55 -3.56 -1.44 9.37
CA GLN A 55 -2.88 -1.99 10.55
C GLN A 55 -2.32 -0.88 11.44
N ARG A 56 -1.78 0.18 10.83
CA ARG A 56 -1.31 1.37 11.56
C ARG A 56 -2.45 2.21 12.14
N LEU A 57 -3.61 2.25 11.48
CA LEU A 57 -4.79 3.00 11.93
C LEU A 57 -5.68 2.20 12.90
N TRP A 58 -5.56 0.88 12.95
CA TRP A 58 -6.44 -0.01 13.70
C TRP A 58 -6.50 0.38 15.17
N TYR A 59 -5.34 0.65 15.76
CA TYR A 59 -5.23 1.13 17.12
C TYR A 59 -5.93 2.49 17.31
N ALA A 60 -5.77 3.42 16.36
CA ALA A 60 -6.43 4.73 16.41
C ALA A 60 -7.96 4.61 16.30
N ILE A 61 -8.46 3.70 15.45
CA ILE A 61 -9.89 3.42 15.31
C ILE A 61 -10.45 2.82 16.59
N LEU A 62 -9.78 1.81 17.16
CA LEU A 62 -10.19 1.20 18.43
C LEU A 62 -10.20 2.23 19.57
N PHE A 63 -9.17 3.09 19.62
CA PHE A 63 -9.06 4.14 20.61
C PHE A 63 -10.18 5.18 20.48
N VAL A 64 -10.44 5.68 19.27
CA VAL A 64 -11.50 6.67 19.01
C VAL A 64 -12.88 6.06 19.27
N GLY A 65 -13.14 4.86 18.77
CA GLY A 65 -14.42 4.17 18.99
C GLY A 65 -14.68 3.91 20.48
N SER A 66 -13.67 3.43 21.20
CA SER A 66 -13.80 3.20 22.64
C SER A 66 -13.90 4.52 23.43
N SER A 67 -13.27 5.61 22.96
CA SER A 67 -13.43 6.93 23.58
C SER A 67 -14.86 7.45 23.41
N ILE A 68 -15.43 7.37 22.20
CA ILE A 68 -16.81 7.80 21.91
C ILE A 68 -17.79 7.00 22.77
N TYR A 69 -17.63 5.68 22.85
CA TYR A 69 -18.46 4.82 23.67
C TYR A 69 -18.43 5.22 25.16
N LEU A 70 -17.23 5.52 25.67
CA LEU A 70 -17.01 5.93 27.04
C LEU A 70 -17.59 7.34 27.33
N PHE A 71 -17.58 8.24 26.35
CA PHE A 71 -18.27 9.54 26.45
C PHE A 71 -19.79 9.40 26.51
N ILE A 72 -20.38 8.46 25.76
CA ILE A 72 -21.84 8.23 25.77
C ILE A 72 -22.29 7.64 27.12
N HIS A 73 -21.52 6.70 27.67
CA HIS A 73 -21.82 6.01 28.94
C HIS A 73 -21.05 6.59 30.14
N PHE A 74 -20.63 7.85 30.06
CA PHE A 74 -19.72 8.47 31.05
C PHE A 74 -20.29 8.50 32.47
N GLU A 75 -21.60 8.76 32.59
CA GLU A 75 -22.31 8.78 33.88
C GLU A 75 -22.28 7.40 34.58
N GLU A 76 -22.39 6.31 33.81
CA GLU A 76 -22.40 4.94 34.31
C GLU A 76 -20.98 4.38 34.51
N CYS A 77 -20.01 4.78 33.69
CA CYS A 77 -18.61 4.33 33.78
C CYS A 77 -17.84 4.98 34.93
N ARG A 78 -18.23 6.19 35.37
CA ARG A 78 -17.58 6.91 36.47
C ARG A 78 -17.83 6.24 37.82
N ASP A 79 -18.93 5.50 37.95
CA ASP A 79 -19.25 4.73 39.15
C ASP A 79 -18.42 3.44 39.17
N LEU A 80 -17.14 3.59 39.53
CA LEU A 80 -16.17 2.51 39.77
C LEU A 80 -16.51 1.70 41.03
N THR A 81 -17.79 1.52 41.33
CA THR A 81 -18.22 0.62 42.40
C THR A 81 -17.97 -0.82 41.96
N PHE A 82 -16.85 -1.39 42.42
CA PHE A 82 -16.52 -2.83 42.36
C PHE A 82 -17.42 -3.66 43.31
N THR A 83 -18.71 -3.35 43.32
CA THR A 83 -19.76 -3.94 44.15
C THR A 83 -20.31 -5.19 43.44
N PRO A 84 -20.89 -6.21 44.12
CA PRO A 84 -21.20 -7.54 43.56
C PRO A 84 -22.13 -7.61 42.33
N LYS A 85 -22.69 -6.48 41.87
CA LYS A 85 -23.36 -6.37 40.56
C LYS A 85 -22.36 -5.87 39.54
N PHE A 86 -21.53 -6.78 39.04
CA PHE A 86 -20.50 -6.46 38.05
C PHE A 86 -21.13 -5.89 36.78
N ASN A 87 -20.87 -4.60 36.49
CA ASN A 87 -21.41 -3.89 35.34
C ASN A 87 -20.38 -3.89 34.20
N GLY A 88 -20.76 -4.38 33.01
CA GLY A 88 -19.85 -4.54 31.87
C GLY A 88 -19.20 -3.23 31.39
N PHE A 89 -19.84 -2.09 31.68
CA PHE A 89 -19.32 -0.76 31.36
C PHE A 89 -18.00 -0.44 32.09
N ASN A 90 -17.81 -0.92 33.32
CA ASN A 90 -16.57 -0.71 34.09
C ASN A 90 -15.39 -1.48 33.48
N VAL A 91 -15.65 -2.65 32.88
CA VAL A 91 -14.63 -3.44 32.16
C VAL A 91 -14.17 -2.70 30.92
N ILE A 92 -15.10 -2.11 30.16
CA ILE A 92 -14.78 -1.30 28.98
C ILE A 92 -13.92 -0.10 29.38
N PHE A 93 -14.20 0.55 30.52
CA PHE A 93 -13.41 1.68 31.01
C PHE A 93 -11.96 1.29 31.34
N VAL A 94 -11.77 0.18 32.07
CA VAL A 94 -10.43 -0.35 32.38
C VAL A 94 -9.70 -0.79 31.10
N PHE A 95 -10.41 -1.44 30.18
CA PHE A 95 -9.87 -1.84 28.89
C PHE A 95 -9.43 -0.63 28.05
N TRP A 96 -10.20 0.46 28.07
CA TRP A 96 -9.84 1.73 27.42
C TRP A 96 -8.58 2.37 28.03
N LEU A 97 -8.44 2.34 29.36
CA LEU A 97 -7.22 2.81 30.04
C LEU A 97 -5.99 2.00 29.64
N ILE A 98 -6.11 0.66 29.61
CA ILE A 98 -5.02 -0.23 29.17
C ILE A 98 -4.67 0.05 27.71
N LEU A 99 -5.69 0.18 26.84
CA LEU A 99 -5.52 0.59 25.46
C LEU A 99 -4.70 1.87 25.41
N LEU A 100 -5.09 2.95 26.10
CA LEU A 100 -4.41 4.26 26.09
C LEU A 100 -2.94 4.18 26.50
N ILE A 101 -2.62 3.34 27.48
CA ILE A 101 -1.28 3.22 28.07
C ILE A 101 -0.34 2.35 27.21
N LEU A 102 -0.84 1.30 26.56
CA LEU A 102 -0.05 0.37 25.73
C LEU A 102 0.83 1.05 24.67
N PRO A 103 0.32 1.91 23.76
CA PRO A 103 1.16 2.57 22.77
C PRO A 103 2.04 3.66 23.40
N LEU A 104 1.74 4.11 24.62
CA LEU A 104 2.53 5.11 25.32
C LEU A 104 3.89 4.49 25.67
N PHE A 105 3.89 3.24 26.16
CA PHE A 105 5.12 2.48 26.41
C PHE A 105 5.91 2.17 25.14
N GLU A 106 5.27 1.72 24.06
CA GLU A 106 5.95 1.47 22.79
C GLU A 106 6.54 2.76 22.18
N LYS A 107 5.88 3.91 22.36
CA LYS A 107 6.41 5.21 21.91
C LYS A 107 7.59 5.67 22.74
N PHE A 108 7.66 5.34 24.04
CA PHE A 108 8.83 5.67 24.87
C PHE A 108 10.09 4.86 24.47
N GLU A 109 9.96 3.64 23.92
CA GLU A 109 11.09 2.92 23.30
C GLU A 109 11.32 3.32 21.83
N GLY A 110 10.25 3.62 21.07
CA GLY A 110 10.31 3.83 19.62
C GLY A 110 10.67 5.24 19.14
N PHE A 111 10.52 6.29 19.96
CA PHE A 111 10.83 7.66 19.53
C PHE A 111 12.34 7.96 19.43
N GLY A 112 13.19 7.15 20.09
CA GLY A 112 14.65 7.28 20.03
C GLY A 112 15.33 6.51 18.88
N VAL A 113 14.72 5.42 18.40
CA VAL A 113 15.39 4.49 17.48
C VAL A 113 15.04 4.76 16.00
N ASN A 114 13.80 5.16 15.70
CA ASN A 114 13.34 5.29 14.30
C ASN A 114 14.01 6.46 13.54
N LEU A 115 14.34 7.55 14.25
CA LEU A 115 15.14 8.66 13.70
C LEU A 115 16.60 8.25 13.41
N LYS A 116 17.17 7.35 14.22
CA LYS A 116 18.55 6.87 14.06
C LYS A 116 18.66 5.87 12.90
N LEU A 117 17.66 5.00 12.73
CA LEU A 117 17.60 4.01 11.65
C LEU A 117 17.48 4.67 10.26
N ASN A 118 16.65 5.71 10.12
CA ASN A 118 16.53 6.43 8.85
C ASN A 118 17.79 7.25 8.52
N ARG A 119 18.52 7.74 9.53
CA ARG A 119 19.80 8.44 9.33
C ARG A 119 20.94 7.46 8.98
N GLN A 120 21.00 6.31 9.64
CA GLN A 120 21.97 5.25 9.32
C GLN A 120 21.76 4.68 7.92
N ASN A 121 20.51 4.44 7.50
CA ASN A 121 20.24 3.90 6.17
C ASN A 121 20.73 4.85 5.07
N LYS A 122 20.53 6.17 5.24
CA LYS A 122 21.05 7.19 4.32
C LYS A 122 22.58 7.25 4.27
N ILE A 123 23.25 7.11 5.42
CA ILE A 123 24.72 7.09 5.48
C ILE A 123 25.28 5.82 4.82
N SER A 124 24.64 4.67 5.03
CA SER A 124 25.05 3.40 4.42
C SER A 124 24.87 3.39 2.90
N THR A 125 23.78 3.97 2.39
CA THR A 125 23.57 4.08 0.94
C THR A 125 24.53 5.05 0.28
N ASP A 126 24.89 6.14 0.97
CA ASP A 126 25.83 7.16 0.47
C ASP A 126 27.28 6.66 0.54
N ALA A 127 27.63 5.85 1.55
CA ALA A 127 28.93 5.18 1.61
C ALA A 127 29.06 4.10 0.52
N ALA A 128 27.99 3.34 0.24
CA ALA A 128 27.99 2.32 -0.81
C ALA A 128 28.09 2.93 -2.21
N SER A 129 27.35 4.02 -2.50
CA SER A 129 27.47 4.72 -3.79
C SER A 129 28.86 5.31 -3.99
N LYS A 130 29.45 5.90 -2.94
CA LYS A 130 30.81 6.45 -3.01
C LYS A 130 31.90 5.37 -3.20
N ALA A 131 31.72 4.20 -2.59
CA ALA A 131 32.63 3.07 -2.79
C ALA A 131 32.57 2.49 -4.21
N MET A 132 31.37 2.46 -4.82
CA MET A 132 31.20 2.05 -6.22
C MET A 132 31.86 3.03 -7.20
N ASP A 133 31.73 4.35 -6.94
CA ASP A 133 32.38 5.40 -7.72
C ASP A 133 33.93 5.31 -7.66
N SER A 134 34.50 5.08 -6.47
CA SER A 134 35.95 4.92 -6.34
C SER A 134 36.53 3.63 -6.93
N THR A 135 35.73 2.55 -6.98
CA THR A 135 36.19 1.25 -7.49
C THR A 135 36.31 1.26 -9.02
N ASP A 136 35.42 2.00 -9.70
CA ASP A 136 35.46 2.13 -11.16
C ASP A 136 36.70 2.92 -11.62
N ILE A 137 37.06 3.99 -10.88
CA ILE A 137 38.25 4.82 -11.15
C ILE A 137 39.56 4.05 -10.98
N MET A 138 39.64 3.12 -10.02
CA MET A 138 40.88 2.34 -9.78
C MET A 138 41.04 1.17 -10.76
N SER A 139 39.96 0.68 -11.39
CA SER A 139 40.03 -0.50 -12.27
C SER A 139 40.40 -0.20 -13.72
N VAL A 140 40.06 0.98 -14.23
CA VAL A 140 40.29 1.36 -15.64
C VAL A 140 41.67 2.00 -15.83
N GLU A 141 42.07 2.90 -14.93
CA GLU A 141 43.35 3.62 -15.03
C GLU A 141 44.55 2.67 -14.78
N GLU A 142 44.44 1.77 -13.79
CA GLU A 142 45.52 0.83 -13.42
C GLU A 142 45.71 -0.27 -14.48
N LEU A 143 44.63 -0.65 -15.18
CA LEU A 143 44.67 -1.60 -16.30
C LEU A 143 45.30 -0.98 -17.56
N ASP A 144 45.00 0.28 -17.86
CA ASP A 144 45.60 1.01 -18.99
C ASP A 144 47.09 1.28 -18.74
N GLN A 145 47.47 1.57 -17.49
CA GLN A 145 48.86 1.75 -17.10
C GLN A 145 49.67 0.45 -17.21
N MET A 146 49.11 -0.70 -16.81
CA MET A 146 49.74 -2.02 -17.03
C MET A 146 49.90 -2.38 -18.51
N HIS A 147 48.95 -2.02 -19.38
CA HIS A 147 49.07 -2.25 -20.82
C HIS A 147 50.18 -1.39 -21.44
N ARG A 148 50.34 -0.17 -20.93
CA ARG A 148 51.30 0.81 -21.44
C ARG A 148 52.73 0.56 -20.94
N GLU A 149 52.91 0.06 -19.73
CA GLU A 149 54.23 -0.32 -19.20
C GLU A 149 54.67 -1.73 -19.62
N GLY A 150 53.73 -2.65 -19.86
CA GLY A 150 54.04 -4.02 -20.32
C GLY A 150 54.58 -4.11 -21.76
N GLY A 151 54.39 -3.08 -22.58
CA GLY A 151 54.84 -3.05 -23.98
C GLY A 151 56.22 -2.44 -24.22
N ASN A 152 56.92 -1.98 -23.18
CA ASN A 152 58.19 -1.23 -23.32
C ASN A 152 59.43 -2.03 -22.90
N ASN A 153 59.26 -3.32 -22.62
CA ASN A 153 60.28 -4.19 -22.02
C ASN A 153 60.70 -5.37 -22.92
N GLU A 154 60.29 -5.37 -24.19
CA GLU A 154 60.72 -6.34 -25.21
C GLU A 154 61.57 -5.67 -26.30
#